data_AF-U6G339-F1
#
_entry.id   AF-U6G339-F1
#
_cell.length_a   1.000
_cell.length_b   1.000
_cell.length_c   1.000
_cell.angle_alpha   90.00
_cell.angle_beta   90.00
_cell.angle_gamma   90.00
#
_symmetry.space_group_name_H-M   'P 1'
#
loop_
_entity.id
_entity.type
_entity.pdbx_description
1 polymer ?
#
loop_
_entity_poly.entity_id
_entity_poly.type
_entity_poly.pdbx_seq_one_letter_code
_entity_poly.pdbx_strand_id
1 'polypeptide(L)'
;MRFSGGSASDVPDNHIFTALAQDFDAFAAAAASRGVRIAVVTFGDPKGTPSDRLAGEALVRRVLRESAASFDVDAVFAFYPPLYRQPDDYKPLGLDGPMPYNKSYHITKVQEQFGVTMEEVLLIDDDLNNCVSFAADGGVALRVGGDQGFEFASLEVI
;
A
#
# COMPACT_ATOMS: atom_id res chain seq x y z
N MET A 1 -4.48 -4.81 -20.05
CA MET A 1 -4.00 -3.47 -19.65
C MET A 1 -3.43 -3.61 -18.25
N ARG A 2 -2.10 -3.48 -18.08
CA ARG A 2 -1.45 -3.50 -16.77
C ARG A 2 -1.50 -2.08 -16.21
N PHE A 3 -2.34 -1.83 -15.21
CA PHE A 3 -2.33 -0.55 -14.50
C PHE A 3 -1.29 -0.65 -13.38
N SER A 4 -0.14 0.01 -13.55
CA SER A 4 0.90 0.14 -12.51
C SER A 4 0.70 1.35 -11.59
N GLY A 5 -0.50 1.93 -11.61
CA GLY A 5 -0.95 2.95 -10.65
C GLY A 5 -2.35 2.58 -10.18
N GLY A 6 -2.48 2.27 -8.89
CA GLY A 6 -3.72 1.81 -8.26
C GLY A 6 -4.79 2.91 -8.28
N SER A 7 -5.64 2.90 -9.32
CA SER A 7 -6.85 3.73 -9.38
C SER A 7 -8.00 2.88 -9.90
N ALA A 8 -9.22 3.30 -9.60
CA ALA A 8 -10.45 2.64 -10.02
C ALA A 8 -11.42 3.65 -10.63
N SER A 9 -12.15 3.25 -11.68
CA SER A 9 -13.25 4.07 -12.19
C SER A 9 -14.31 4.27 -11.11
N ASP A 10 -14.74 5.52 -10.93
CA ASP A 10 -15.77 5.90 -9.96
C ASP A 10 -17.16 5.69 -10.57
N VAL A 11 -17.54 4.43 -10.70
CA VAL A 11 -18.86 4.01 -11.19
C VAL A 11 -19.55 3.14 -10.15
N PRO A 12 -20.90 3.13 -10.10
CA PRO A 12 -21.64 2.13 -9.34
C PRO A 12 -21.20 0.71 -9.73
N ASP A 13 -21.21 -0.22 -8.77
CA ASP A 13 -20.96 -1.65 -8.97
C ASP A 13 -19.58 -2.05 -9.50
N ASN A 14 -18.58 -1.17 -9.39
CA ASN A 14 -17.20 -1.56 -9.69
C ASN A 14 -16.70 -2.58 -8.64
N HIS A 15 -16.52 -3.83 -9.07
CA HIS A 15 -16.13 -4.98 -8.24
C HIS A 15 -14.88 -4.75 -7.36
N ILE A 16 -14.01 -3.83 -7.73
CA ILE A 16 -12.83 -3.49 -6.91
C ILE A 16 -13.21 -2.99 -5.51
N PHE A 17 -14.37 -2.35 -5.35
CA PHE A 17 -14.81 -1.82 -4.06
C PHE A 17 -15.25 -2.91 -3.07
N THR A 18 -15.46 -4.13 -3.55
CA THR A 18 -15.79 -5.31 -2.73
C THR A 18 -14.69 -6.39 -2.81
N ALA A 19 -13.49 -6.03 -3.29
CA ALA A 19 -12.42 -6.99 -3.60
C ALA A 19 -11.44 -7.24 -2.44
N LEU A 20 -11.79 -6.84 -1.21
CA LEU A 20 -10.96 -7.15 -0.04
C LEU A 20 -10.90 -8.67 0.17
N ALA A 21 -9.68 -9.21 0.21
CA ALA A 21 -9.48 -10.63 0.48
C ALA A 21 -9.93 -10.97 1.91
N GLN A 22 -10.74 -12.02 2.06
CA GLN A 22 -11.29 -12.44 3.35
C GLN A 22 -10.20 -12.81 4.36
N ASP A 23 -9.15 -13.50 3.92
CA ASP A 23 -8.02 -13.87 4.76
C ASP A 23 -7.26 -12.64 5.26
N PHE A 24 -7.14 -11.59 4.43
CA PHE A 24 -6.52 -10.34 4.84
C PHE A 24 -7.40 -9.59 5.85
N ASP A 25 -8.73 -9.56 5.65
CA ASP A 25 -9.64 -8.96 6.62
C ASP A 25 -9.51 -9.62 8.00
N ALA A 26 -9.49 -10.95 8.05
CA ALA A 26 -9.31 -11.72 9.28
C ALA A 26 -7.93 -11.45 9.92
N PHE A 27 -6.86 -11.42 9.13
CA PHE A 27 -5.51 -11.11 9.59
C PHE A 27 -5.43 -9.69 10.16
N ALA A 28 -5.86 -8.69 9.40
CA ALA A 28 -5.76 -7.29 9.76
C ALA A 28 -6.61 -6.95 10.99
N ALA A 29 -7.83 -7.52 11.10
CA ALA A 29 -8.66 -7.38 12.29
C ALA A 29 -7.99 -8.00 13.53
N ALA A 30 -7.39 -9.19 13.40
CA ALA A 30 -6.66 -9.83 14.49
C ALA A 30 -5.42 -9.02 14.91
N ALA A 31 -4.66 -8.47 13.96
CA ALA A 31 -3.51 -7.62 14.21
C ALA A 31 -3.93 -6.30 14.91
N ALA A 32 -4.94 -5.61 14.37
CA ALA A 32 -5.48 -4.37 14.93
C ALA A 32 -5.99 -4.56 16.36
N SER A 33 -6.69 -5.67 16.65
CA SER A 33 -7.16 -5.99 18.01
C SER A 33 -6.04 -6.14 19.04
N ARG A 34 -4.79 -6.32 18.60
CA ARG A 34 -3.58 -6.43 19.42
C ARG A 34 -2.75 -5.14 19.42
N GLY A 35 -3.27 -4.05 18.86
CA GLY A 35 -2.60 -2.75 18.81
C GLY A 35 -1.57 -2.62 17.68
N VAL A 36 -1.55 -3.55 16.72
CA VAL A 36 -0.74 -3.39 15.50
C VAL A 36 -1.45 -2.40 14.58
N ARG A 37 -0.74 -1.34 14.19
CA ARG A 37 -1.27 -0.31 13.26
C ARG A 37 -1.18 -0.81 11.83
N ILE A 38 -2.21 -0.54 11.03
CA ILE A 38 -2.30 -0.96 9.63
C ILE A 38 -2.14 0.26 8.73
N ALA A 39 -1.12 0.26 7.89
CA ALA A 39 -0.86 1.31 6.92
C ALA A 39 -0.86 0.75 5.50
N VAL A 40 -1.39 1.51 4.55
CA VAL A 40 -1.37 1.15 3.12
C VAL A 40 -0.30 1.95 2.40
N VAL A 41 0.65 1.26 1.77
CA VAL A 41 1.70 1.86 0.92
C VAL A 41 1.47 1.50 -0.53
N THR A 42 1.08 2.46 -1.37
CA THR A 42 0.64 2.20 -2.74
C THR A 42 1.20 3.19 -3.75
N PHE A 43 1.21 2.77 -5.01
CA PHE A 43 1.53 3.59 -6.18
C PHE A 43 0.27 4.21 -6.81
N GLY A 44 -0.85 4.23 -6.09
CA GLY A 44 -2.11 4.85 -6.50
C GLY A 44 -2.20 6.35 -6.22
N ASP A 45 -1.33 7.16 -6.81
CA ASP A 45 -1.21 8.59 -6.48
C ASP A 45 -2.35 9.46 -7.04
N PRO A 46 -3.08 10.22 -6.18
CA PRO A 46 -4.11 11.14 -6.63
C PRO A 46 -3.63 12.25 -7.58
N LYS A 47 -2.37 12.70 -7.47
CA LYS A 47 -1.78 13.80 -8.28
C LYS A 47 -1.87 13.54 -9.79
N GLY A 48 -1.79 12.27 -10.20
CA GLY A 48 -1.87 11.85 -11.60
C GLY A 48 -3.19 11.19 -11.98
N THR A 49 -4.19 11.21 -11.10
CA THR A 49 -5.42 10.44 -11.28
C THR A 49 -6.50 11.29 -11.99
N PRO A 50 -7.09 10.79 -13.10
CA PRO A 50 -8.24 11.41 -13.75
C PRO A 50 -9.42 11.64 -12.79
N SER A 51 -10.21 12.70 -13.03
CA SER A 51 -11.32 13.09 -12.12
C SER A 51 -12.46 12.08 -12.02
N ASP A 52 -12.59 11.16 -12.98
CA ASP A 52 -13.57 10.07 -13.01
C ASP A 52 -13.06 8.80 -12.32
N ARG A 53 -11.94 8.90 -11.59
CA ARG A 53 -11.29 7.78 -10.92
C ARG A 53 -10.95 8.11 -9.47
N LEU A 54 -11.06 7.10 -8.62
CA LEU A 54 -10.57 7.14 -7.25
C LEU A 54 -9.16 6.55 -7.18
N ALA A 55 -8.32 7.14 -6.35
CA ALA A 55 -6.98 6.67 -6.04
C ALA A 55 -6.62 7.00 -4.59
N GLY A 56 -5.48 6.50 -4.13
CA GLY A 56 -4.93 6.74 -2.80
C GLY A 56 -5.91 6.45 -1.69
N GLU A 57 -5.97 7.33 -0.69
CA GLU A 57 -6.81 7.14 0.48
C GLU A 57 -8.31 7.05 0.13
N ALA A 58 -8.79 7.85 -0.81
CA ALA A 58 -10.21 7.83 -1.20
C ALA A 58 -10.63 6.45 -1.74
N LEU A 59 -9.76 5.81 -2.53
CA LEU A 59 -9.98 4.45 -3.01
C LEU A 59 -9.94 3.44 -1.87
N VAL A 60 -8.89 3.46 -1.03
CA VAL A 60 -8.74 2.54 0.10
C VAL A 60 -9.95 2.58 1.04
N ARG A 61 -10.36 3.79 1.46
CA ARG A 61 -11.50 3.98 2.36
C ARG A 61 -12.81 3.48 1.76
N ARG A 62 -12.98 3.63 0.44
CA ARG A 62 -14.14 3.10 -0.27
C ARG A 62 -14.16 1.57 -0.29
N VAL A 63 -13.02 0.95 -0.61
CA VAL A 63 -12.89 -0.51 -0.60
C VAL A 63 -13.21 -1.08 0.78
N LEU A 64 -12.64 -0.52 1.85
CA LEU A 64 -12.91 -0.98 3.21
C LEU A 64 -14.39 -0.88 3.58
N ARG A 65 -15.03 0.26 3.26
CA ARG A 65 -16.46 0.48 3.54
C ARG A 65 -17.36 -0.48 2.77
N GLU A 66 -17.14 -0.63 1.47
CA GLU A 66 -18.01 -1.44 0.60
C GLU A 66 -17.75 -2.95 0.75
N SER A 67 -16.55 -3.33 1.17
CA SER A 67 -16.23 -4.71 1.57
C SER A 67 -16.68 -5.05 3.00
N ALA A 68 -17.26 -4.10 3.73
CA ALA A 68 -17.62 -4.24 5.15
C ALA A 68 -16.45 -4.76 6.01
N ALA A 69 -15.26 -4.18 5.83
CA ALA A 69 -14.04 -4.59 6.52
C ALA A 69 -14.17 -4.57 8.04
N SER A 70 -13.54 -5.54 8.70
CA SER A 70 -13.54 -5.74 10.16
C SER A 70 -12.41 -4.97 10.87
N PHE A 71 -11.68 -4.13 10.14
CA PHE A 71 -10.57 -3.31 10.61
C PHE A 71 -10.59 -1.93 9.93
N ASP A 72 -9.74 -1.01 10.40
CA ASP A 72 -9.51 0.27 9.75
C ASP A 72 -8.02 0.46 9.43
N VAL A 73 -7.72 1.38 8.51
CA VAL A 73 -6.37 1.77 8.13
C VAL A 73 -5.98 3.08 8.81
N ASP A 74 -4.86 3.07 9.53
CA ASP A 74 -4.35 4.22 10.28
C ASP A 74 -3.74 5.30 9.36
N ALA A 75 -3.15 4.90 8.23
CA ALA A 75 -2.56 5.82 7.26
C ALA A 75 -2.49 5.24 5.85
N VAL A 76 -2.56 6.11 4.84
CA VAL A 76 -2.35 5.76 3.43
C VAL A 76 -1.25 6.62 2.84
N PHE A 77 -0.18 6.00 2.37
CA PHE A 77 0.91 6.65 1.64
C PHE A 77 0.79 6.25 0.17
N ALA A 78 0.26 7.16 -0.64
CA ALA A 78 -0.09 6.90 -2.02
C ALA A 78 0.73 7.77 -2.97
N PHE A 79 2.01 7.44 -3.12
CA PHE A 79 2.94 8.18 -3.98
C PHE A 79 3.36 7.32 -5.16
N TYR A 80 3.34 7.90 -6.37
CA TYR A 80 3.74 7.21 -7.59
C TYR A 80 5.08 7.78 -8.09
N PRO A 81 6.20 7.02 -8.01
CA PRO A 81 7.54 7.53 -8.29
C PRO A 81 7.72 8.29 -9.63
N PRO A 82 7.06 7.90 -10.74
CA PRO A 82 7.09 8.67 -11.99
C PRO A 82 6.61 10.12 -11.89
N LEU A 83 5.81 10.48 -10.89
CA LEU A 83 5.32 11.85 -10.67
C LEU A 83 6.29 12.72 -9.84
N TYR A 84 7.40 12.14 -9.38
CA TYR A 84 8.39 12.78 -8.50
C TYR A 84 9.79 12.66 -9.07
N ARG A 85 9.95 13.12 -10.32
CA ARG A 85 11.20 13.02 -11.09
C ARG A 85 11.93 14.36 -11.17
N GLN A 86 11.21 15.48 -11.11
CA GLN A 86 11.79 16.80 -11.18
C GLN A 86 12.00 17.38 -9.77
N PRO A 87 13.00 18.26 -9.57
CA PRO A 87 13.25 18.90 -8.28
C PRO A 87 12.02 19.54 -7.64
N ASP A 88 11.17 20.18 -8.43
CA ASP A 88 9.95 20.83 -7.95
C ASP A 88 8.91 19.83 -7.42
N ASP A 89 8.99 18.57 -7.84
CA ASP A 89 8.10 17.50 -7.36
C ASP A 89 8.66 16.80 -6.12
N TYR A 90 9.95 16.45 -6.10
CA TYR A 90 10.52 15.62 -5.04
C TYR A 90 11.04 16.41 -3.83
N LYS A 91 11.49 17.66 -4.01
CA LYS A 91 11.98 18.48 -2.88
C LYS A 91 10.90 18.77 -1.83
N PRO A 92 9.63 19.05 -2.20
CA PRO A 92 8.55 19.20 -1.21
C PRO A 92 8.32 17.96 -0.34
N LEU A 93 8.74 16.78 -0.82
CA LEU A 93 8.68 15.52 -0.07
C LEU A 93 9.88 15.30 0.86
N GLY A 94 10.84 16.23 0.87
CA GLY A 94 12.10 16.11 1.63
C GLY A 94 13.12 15.19 0.98
N LEU A 95 13.00 14.90 -0.32
CA LEU A 95 13.95 14.07 -1.06
C LEU A 95 15.07 14.92 -1.67
N ASP A 96 16.28 14.37 -1.72
CA ASP A 96 17.44 14.99 -2.39
C ASP A 96 17.55 14.62 -3.88
N GLY A 97 16.74 13.67 -4.33
CA GLY A 97 16.68 13.21 -5.72
C GLY A 97 15.32 12.60 -6.06
N PRO A 98 15.15 12.09 -7.29
CA PRO A 98 13.92 11.43 -7.72
C PRO A 98 13.49 10.33 -6.76
N MET A 99 12.18 10.19 -6.56
CA MET A 99 11.64 9.12 -5.72
C MET A 99 12.10 7.74 -6.22
N PRO A 100 12.58 6.85 -5.33
CA PRO A 100 12.91 5.47 -5.68
C PRO A 100 11.71 4.70 -6.25
N TYR A 101 11.97 3.69 -7.09
CA TYR A 101 10.93 2.84 -7.68
C TYR A 101 10.49 1.66 -6.79
N ASN A 102 11.05 1.55 -5.58
CA ASN A 102 10.64 0.59 -4.57
C ASN A 102 9.82 1.31 -3.47
N LYS A 103 9.42 0.56 -2.43
CA LYS A 103 8.65 1.11 -1.30
C LYS A 103 9.46 1.85 -0.25
N SER A 104 10.78 2.05 -0.45
CA SER A 104 11.66 2.65 0.58
C SER A 104 11.13 3.99 1.10
N TYR A 105 10.74 4.90 0.21
CA TYR A 105 10.16 6.20 0.60
C TYR A 105 8.88 6.03 1.41
N HIS A 106 7.97 5.16 0.99
CA HIS A 106 6.70 4.91 1.67
C HIS A 106 6.92 4.31 3.06
N ILE A 107 7.84 3.36 3.19
CA ILE A 107 8.25 2.76 4.45
C ILE A 107 8.85 3.82 5.39
N THR A 108 9.71 4.71 4.90
CA THR A 108 10.22 5.83 5.72
C THR A 108 9.06 6.68 6.26
N LYS A 109 8.02 6.93 5.46
CA LYS A 109 6.84 7.67 5.93
C LYS A 109 6.02 6.90 6.96
N VAL A 110 5.94 5.58 6.86
CA VAL A 110 5.36 4.72 7.91
C VAL A 110 6.15 4.85 9.22
N GLN A 111 7.47 4.75 9.15
CA GLN A 111 8.36 4.88 10.32
C GLN A 111 8.23 6.25 10.98
N GLU A 112 8.28 7.34 10.20
CA GLU A 112 8.10 8.71 10.67
C GLU A 112 6.73 8.92 11.34
N GLN A 113 5.65 8.46 10.70
CA GLN A 113 4.29 8.66 11.17
C GLN A 113 4.01 7.91 12.48
N PHE A 114 4.53 6.68 12.62
CA PHE A 114 4.17 5.82 13.74
C PHE A 114 5.25 5.72 14.82
N GLY A 115 6.43 6.27 14.57
CA GLY A 115 7.57 6.22 15.49
C GLY A 115 8.13 4.81 15.65
N VAL A 116 8.19 4.04 14.57
CA VAL A 116 8.62 2.63 14.55
C VAL A 116 9.92 2.46 13.76
N THR A 117 10.71 1.45 14.12
CA THR A 117 11.89 1.05 13.34
C THR A 117 11.48 0.12 12.20
N MET A 118 12.43 -0.19 11.32
CA MET A 118 12.15 -1.04 10.16
C MET A 118 11.86 -2.49 10.56
N GLU A 119 12.53 -2.97 11.59
CA GLU A 119 12.35 -4.30 12.18
C GLU A 119 10.96 -4.46 12.84
N GLU A 120 10.30 -3.33 13.14
CA GLU A 120 8.94 -3.28 13.68
C GLU A 120 7.88 -3.19 12.58
N VAL A 121 8.28 -3.17 11.30
CA VAL A 121 7.38 -3.11 10.15
C VAL A 121 7.37 -4.47 9.43
N LEU A 122 6.17 -5.03 9.28
CA LEU A 122 5.90 -6.18 8.42
C LEU A 122 5.35 -5.66 7.08
N LEU A 123 6.08 -5.86 5.99
CA LEU A 123 5.58 -5.52 4.65
C LEU A 123 4.76 -6.69 4.09
N ILE A 124 3.57 -6.40 3.58
CA ILE A 124 2.75 -7.37 2.84
C ILE A 124 2.55 -6.80 1.43
N ASP A 125 3.12 -7.45 0.42
CA ASP A 125 3.16 -6.94 -0.97
C ASP A 125 3.17 -8.12 -1.96
N ASP A 126 2.62 -7.92 -3.16
CA ASP A 126 2.63 -8.92 -4.23
C ASP A 126 3.86 -8.81 -5.13
N ASP A 127 4.50 -7.64 -5.17
CA ASP A 127 5.71 -7.39 -5.95
C ASP A 127 6.95 -7.91 -5.21
N LEU A 128 7.59 -8.92 -5.80
CA LEU A 128 8.81 -9.53 -5.28
C LEU A 128 9.95 -8.50 -5.10
N ASN A 129 10.08 -7.50 -5.98
CA ASN A 129 11.14 -6.51 -5.85
C ASN A 129 10.93 -5.61 -4.63
N ASN A 130 9.67 -5.28 -4.30
CA ASN A 130 9.36 -4.52 -3.10
C ASN A 130 9.73 -5.34 -1.84
N CYS A 131 9.35 -6.62 -1.81
CA CYS A 131 9.66 -7.50 -0.69
C CYS A 131 11.17 -7.70 -0.50
N VAL A 132 11.89 -8.05 -1.58
CA VAL A 132 13.34 -8.28 -1.53
C VAL A 132 14.10 -7.00 -1.18
N SER A 133 13.69 -5.84 -1.72
CA SER A 133 14.32 -4.57 -1.37
C SER A 133 14.12 -4.25 0.12
N PHE A 134 12.93 -4.48 0.66
CA PHE A 134 12.65 -4.23 2.07
C PHE A 134 13.42 -5.19 3.00
N ALA A 135 13.50 -6.48 2.62
CA ALA A 135 14.27 -7.47 3.35
C ALA A 135 15.79 -7.18 3.33
N ALA A 136 16.31 -6.71 2.19
CA ALA A 136 17.72 -6.32 2.06
C ALA A 136 18.10 -5.15 2.97
N ASP A 137 17.14 -4.28 3.27
CA ASP A 137 17.36 -3.16 4.20
C ASP A 137 17.29 -3.62 5.67
N GLY A 138 16.69 -4.78 5.97
CA GLY A 138 16.60 -5.36 7.32
C GLY A 138 15.18 -5.57 7.84
N GLY A 139 14.16 -5.33 7.00
CA GLY A 139 12.76 -5.60 7.31
C GLY A 139 12.36 -7.06 7.11
N VAL A 140 11.10 -7.38 7.42
CA VAL A 140 10.48 -8.70 7.14
C VAL A 140 9.32 -8.51 6.17
N ALA A 141 9.27 -9.27 5.09
CA ALA A 141 8.18 -9.21 4.13
C ALA A 141 7.39 -10.53 4.04
N LEU A 142 6.08 -10.43 3.84
CA LEU A 142 5.22 -11.52 3.38
C LEU A 142 4.82 -11.23 1.94
N ARG A 143 5.30 -12.06 1.02
CA ARG A 143 4.88 -11.97 -0.38
C ARG A 143 3.56 -12.70 -0.56
N VAL A 144 2.61 -12.04 -1.22
CA VAL A 144 1.32 -12.63 -1.63
C VAL A 144 1.33 -12.98 -3.12
N GLY A 145 0.49 -13.93 -3.53
CA GLY A 145 0.28 -14.25 -4.94
C GLY A 145 -0.50 -13.15 -5.65
N GLY A 146 0.12 -12.41 -6.57
CA GLY A 146 -0.49 -11.23 -7.20
C GLY A 146 -1.79 -11.47 -8.00
N ASP A 147 -2.08 -12.70 -8.40
CA ASP A 147 -3.33 -13.10 -9.08
C ASP A 147 -4.38 -13.73 -8.13
N GLN A 148 -3.98 -14.16 -6.94
CA GLN A 148 -4.84 -14.79 -5.93
C GLN A 148 -5.19 -13.83 -4.77
N GLY A 149 -4.46 -12.71 -4.66
CA GLY A 149 -4.57 -11.82 -3.51
C GLY A 149 -3.89 -12.42 -2.27
N PHE A 150 -4.25 -11.90 -1.09
CA PHE A 150 -3.76 -12.44 0.17
C PHE A 150 -4.56 -13.70 0.53
N GLU A 151 -3.91 -14.86 0.44
CA GLU A 151 -4.44 -16.14 0.90
C GLU A 151 -3.36 -16.83 1.74
N PHE A 152 -3.71 -17.34 2.93
CA PHE A 152 -2.71 -17.97 3.81
C PHE A 152 -1.96 -19.15 3.15
N ALA A 153 -2.61 -19.84 2.20
CA ALA A 153 -2.02 -20.97 1.49
C ALA A 153 -0.93 -20.59 0.48
N SER A 154 -0.80 -19.32 0.13
CA SER A 154 0.13 -18.83 -0.91
C SER A 154 1.20 -17.85 -0.39
N LEU A 155 1.33 -17.70 0.93
CA LEU A 155 2.28 -16.78 1.56
C LEU A 155 3.73 -17.31 1.53
N GLU A 156 4.66 -16.40 1.23
CA GLU A 156 6.10 -16.63 1.29
C GLU A 156 6.73 -15.59 2.23
N VAL A 157 7.49 -16.05 3.23
CA VAL A 157 8.27 -15.16 4.12
C VAL A 157 9.61 -14.87 3.44
N ILE A 158 9.91 -13.59 3.24
CA ILE A 158 11.14 -13.08 2.60
C ILE A 158 11.96 -12.28 3.60
#